data_AF-A0A257VFW1-F1
#
_entry.id   AF-A0A257VFW1-F1
#
_cell.length_a   1.000
_cell.length_b   1.000
_cell.length_c   1.000
_cell.angle_alpha   90.00
_cell.angle_beta   90.00
_cell.angle_gamma   90.00
#
_symmetry.space_group_name_H-M   'P 1'
#
loop_
_entity.id
_entity.type
_entity.pdbx_description
1 polymer ?
#
loop_
_entity_poly.entity_id
_entity_poly.type
_entity_poly.pdbx_seq_one_letter_code
_entity_poly.pdbx_strand_id
1 'polypeptide(L)'
;MTITLTGRAGAARPADAAAEEARNRRRLSIRSRIITNERHNVVHCSFRRWIFPKGPVSDAHTPLLPAVIQRTLASLFNLVFPQDCKVCGQAIRHARRIPVCETCLTAPAPLAADYFCTQCRTPFLNEAPLDDHGVCGRCRSGLTGYDAAYSYGYYEGALKDLIHLFKYARVETLGEPLGAYLLRAIPLDQRFDVVVPVPLHWRRRLWRGFNQAELLARPLAHRLGVPVGAALERR
;
A
#
# COMPACT_ATOMS: atom_id res chain seq x y z
N MET A 1 9.42 4.48 -1.19
CA MET A 1 8.02 4.81 -1.49
C MET A 1 7.38 4.89 -0.12
N THR A 2 7.22 6.10 0.41
CA THR A 2 6.90 6.33 1.82
C THR A 2 5.39 6.50 1.92
N ILE A 3 4.73 5.66 2.73
CA ILE A 3 3.32 5.85 3.07
C ILE A 3 3.31 6.53 4.43
N THR A 4 2.73 7.73 4.47
CA THR A 4 2.42 8.45 5.70
C THR A 4 1.16 7.84 6.29
N LEU A 5 1.26 7.27 7.49
CA LEU A 5 0.11 6.83 8.27
C LEU A 5 -0.01 7.77 9.47
N THR A 6 -1.17 8.40 9.62
CA THR A 6 -1.54 9.15 10.82
C THR A 6 -2.30 8.21 11.74
N GLY A 7 -1.80 7.97 12.96
CA GLY A 7 -2.39 7.07 13.95
C GLY A 7 -2.40 7.74 15.31
N ARG A 8 -3.59 7.86 15.91
CA ARG A 8 -3.80 8.51 17.20
C ARG A 8 -3.44 7.54 18.32
N ALA A 9 -2.26 7.68 18.92
CA ALA A 9 -1.88 6.93 20.12
C ALA A 9 -2.53 7.56 21.37
N GLY A 10 -3.44 6.82 22.00
CA GLY A 10 -4.00 7.18 23.30
C GLY A 10 -3.26 6.44 24.42
N ALA A 11 -2.65 7.20 25.33
CA ALA A 11 -2.37 6.80 26.71
C ALA A 11 -2.13 8.08 27.54
N ALA A 12 -3.17 8.61 28.18
CA ALA A 12 -3.07 9.79 29.03
C ALA A 12 -2.65 9.38 30.47
N ARG A 13 -1.61 10.00 31.02
CA ARG A 13 -1.26 9.97 32.45
C ARG A 13 -2.04 11.08 33.19
N PRO A 14 -2.39 10.90 34.47
CA PRO A 14 -3.40 11.70 35.18
C PRO A 14 -2.99 13.13 35.60
N ALA A 15 -1.90 13.71 35.07
CA ALA A 15 -1.41 15.03 35.46
C ALA A 15 -1.81 16.19 34.51
N ASP A 16 -2.35 15.90 33.32
CA ASP A 16 -2.59 16.91 32.27
C ASP A 16 -4.05 17.41 32.19
N ALA A 17 -4.94 16.91 33.08
CA ALA A 17 -6.38 17.18 33.03
C ALA A 17 -6.75 18.67 33.22
N ALA A 18 -5.96 19.43 33.98
CA ALA A 18 -6.25 20.85 34.25
C ALA A 18 -5.87 21.79 33.08
N ALA A 19 -4.91 21.41 32.24
CA ALA A 19 -4.50 22.21 31.07
C ALA A 19 -5.42 22.00 29.86
N GLU A 20 -6.05 20.82 29.76
CA GLU A 20 -6.98 20.46 28.69
C GLU A 20 -8.34 21.17 28.84
N GLU A 21 -8.81 21.40 30.07
CA GLU A 21 -10.10 22.06 30.31
C GLU A 21 -10.08 23.56 29.96
N ALA A 22 -8.94 24.23 30.15
CA ALA A 22 -8.74 25.62 29.73
C ALA A 22 -8.68 25.78 28.19
N ARG A 23 -8.22 24.74 27.47
CA ARG A 23 -8.18 24.71 26.00
C ARG A 23 -9.55 24.36 25.39
N ASN A 24 -10.36 23.57 26.09
CA ASN A 24 -11.69 23.15 25.64
C ASN A 24 -12.73 24.29 25.74
N ARG A 25 -12.63 25.19 26.73
CA ARG A 25 -13.51 26.38 26.85
C ARG A 25 -13.34 27.41 25.73
N ARG A 26 -12.21 27.41 25.01
CA ARG A 26 -11.97 28.31 23.84
C ARG A 26 -12.40 27.74 22.50
N ARG A 27 -12.74 26.44 22.39
CA ARG A 27 -13.22 25.83 21.13
C ARG A 27 -14.74 25.71 21.01
N LEU A 28 -15.48 25.92 22.09
CA LEU A 28 -16.95 25.93 22.10
C LEU A 28 -17.59 27.25 21.62
N SER A 29 -16.79 28.24 21.19
CA SER A 29 -17.26 29.54 20.69
C SER A 29 -17.41 29.61 19.15
N ILE A 30 -16.93 28.61 18.41
CA ILE A 30 -17.03 28.60 16.93
C ILE A 30 -17.90 27.42 16.50
N ARG A 31 -19.17 27.47 16.92
CA ARG A 31 -20.22 26.58 16.41
C ARG A 31 -21.51 27.35 16.33
N SER A 32 -21.71 28.13 15.28
CA SER A 32 -23.05 28.63 14.93
C SER A 32 -23.03 29.41 13.61
N ARG A 33 -24.05 29.16 12.77
CA ARG A 33 -24.42 29.84 11.51
C ARG A 33 -23.68 29.25 10.30
N ILE A 34 -24.30 28.43 9.44
CA ILE A 34 -25.42 28.71 8.51
C ILE A 34 -25.57 27.41 7.68
N ILE A 35 -26.70 26.82 7.27
CA ILE A 35 -28.14 27.11 7.27
C ILE A 35 -28.86 25.75 7.13
N THR A 36 -29.94 25.58 7.88
CA THR A 36 -31.04 24.64 7.62
C THR A 36 -31.91 25.15 6.46
N ASN A 37 -32.13 24.36 5.40
CA ASN A 37 -33.45 24.35 4.75
C ASN A 37 -33.69 23.05 3.98
N GLU A 38 -34.84 22.47 4.26
CA GLU A 38 -35.45 21.34 3.59
C GLU A 38 -35.90 21.73 2.18
N ARG A 39 -35.82 20.79 1.24
CA ARG A 39 -36.90 20.43 0.28
C ARG A 39 -36.35 19.46 -0.77
N HIS A 40 -36.89 18.25 -0.72
CA HIS A 40 -37.28 17.41 -1.86
C HIS A 40 -36.44 17.53 -3.15
N ASN A 41 -35.53 16.59 -3.36
CA ASN A 41 -35.64 15.75 -4.54
C ASN A 41 -34.98 14.40 -4.30
N VAL A 42 -35.82 13.40 -4.14
CA VAL A 42 -35.45 11.98 -4.09
C VAL A 42 -34.98 11.61 -5.48
N VAL A 43 -33.66 11.58 -5.71
CA VAL A 43 -33.10 10.87 -6.86
C VAL A 43 -32.70 9.49 -6.37
N HIS A 44 -33.64 8.56 -6.51
CA HIS A 44 -33.38 7.13 -6.46
C HIS A 44 -32.25 6.79 -7.45
N CYS A 45 -31.01 6.66 -6.97
CA CYS A 45 -29.97 5.99 -7.73
C CYS A 45 -30.09 4.49 -7.45
N SER A 46 -30.96 3.84 -8.24
CA SER A 46 -31.10 2.40 -8.30
C SER A 46 -29.81 1.78 -8.85
N PHE A 47 -28.82 1.59 -7.99
CA PHE A 47 -27.71 0.70 -8.31
C PHE A 47 -28.16 -0.74 -8.04
N ARG A 48 -28.74 -1.30 -9.10
CA ARG A 48 -28.95 -2.73 -9.31
C ARG A 48 -27.84 -3.54 -8.65
N ARG A 49 -28.24 -4.21 -7.59
CA ARG A 49 -27.67 -5.42 -7.01
C ARG A 49 -27.32 -6.39 -8.13
N TRP A 50 -26.06 -6.39 -8.56
CA TRP A 50 -25.49 -7.50 -9.33
C TRP A 50 -25.26 -8.67 -8.37
N ILE A 51 -26.36 -9.38 -8.07
CA ILE A 51 -26.29 -10.80 -7.74
C ILE A 51 -25.84 -11.46 -9.04
N PHE A 52 -24.57 -11.86 -9.12
CA PHE A 52 -24.18 -12.83 -10.13
C PHE A 52 -24.94 -14.13 -9.81
N PRO A 53 -25.83 -14.61 -10.70
CA PRO A 53 -26.39 -15.94 -10.53
C PRO A 53 -25.23 -16.93 -10.57
N LYS A 54 -25.20 -17.83 -9.59
CA LYS A 54 -24.41 -19.06 -9.67
C LYS A 54 -24.90 -19.80 -10.93
N GLY A 55 -24.17 -19.66 -12.02
CA GLY A 55 -24.37 -20.49 -13.21
C GLY A 55 -24.14 -21.96 -12.84
N PRO A 56 -24.80 -22.89 -13.55
CA PRO A 56 -24.66 -24.31 -13.28
C PRO A 56 -23.20 -24.73 -13.42
N VAL A 57 -22.72 -25.49 -12.45
CA VAL A 57 -21.47 -26.25 -12.54
C VAL A 57 -21.74 -27.33 -13.58
N SER A 58 -21.50 -27.00 -14.85
CA SER A 58 -21.51 -27.95 -15.96
C SER A 58 -20.17 -28.69 -15.94
N ASP A 59 -20.26 -29.93 -15.48
CA ASP A 59 -19.59 -31.13 -15.96
C ASP A 59 -18.16 -31.02 -16.51
N ALA A 60 -17.32 -31.83 -15.88
CA ALA A 60 -16.04 -32.33 -16.34
C ALA A 60 -15.96 -32.47 -17.87
N HIS A 61 -15.31 -31.52 -18.52
CA HIS A 61 -14.65 -31.78 -19.79
C HIS A 61 -13.35 -32.53 -19.51
N THR A 62 -13.42 -33.84 -19.65
CA THR A 62 -12.25 -34.72 -19.77
C THR A 62 -11.35 -34.15 -20.87
N PRO A 63 -10.08 -33.81 -20.60
CA PRO A 63 -9.19 -33.34 -21.65
C PRO A 63 -9.00 -34.47 -22.68
N LEU A 64 -9.52 -34.26 -23.89
CA LEU A 64 -9.42 -35.17 -25.05
C LEU A 64 -8.00 -35.30 -25.60
N LEU A 65 -6.96 -34.89 -24.86
CA LEU A 65 -5.57 -34.93 -25.28
C LEU A 65 -4.73 -35.53 -24.15
N PRO A 66 -3.91 -36.57 -24.42
CA PRO A 66 -3.04 -37.15 -23.41
C PRO A 66 -2.13 -36.06 -22.82
N ALA A 67 -1.93 -36.09 -21.50
CA ALA A 67 -1.15 -35.12 -20.73
C ALA A 67 0.27 -34.84 -21.28
N VAL A 68 0.77 -35.73 -22.14
CA VAL A 68 2.02 -35.60 -22.90
C VAL A 68 1.96 -34.47 -23.94
N ILE A 69 0.85 -34.33 -24.69
CA ILE A 69 0.69 -33.32 -25.75
C ILE A 69 0.52 -31.91 -25.17
N GLN A 70 -0.14 -31.80 -24.01
CA GLN A 70 -0.24 -30.52 -23.30
C GLN A 70 1.12 -30.04 -22.78
N ARG A 71 2.02 -30.96 -22.42
CA ARG A 71 3.39 -30.66 -21.99
C ARG A 71 4.30 -30.26 -23.15
N THR A 72 4.15 -30.86 -24.33
CA THR A 72 5.00 -30.56 -25.50
C THR A 72 4.65 -29.23 -26.15
N LEU A 73 3.36 -28.89 -26.25
CA LEU A 73 2.93 -27.58 -26.78
C LEU A 73 3.37 -26.42 -25.88
N ALA A 74 3.21 -26.54 -24.55
CA ALA A 74 3.72 -25.53 -23.62
C ALA A 74 5.25 -25.38 -23.68
N SER A 75 5.98 -26.48 -23.91
CA SER A 75 7.44 -26.48 -24.05
C SER A 75 7.91 -25.87 -25.38
N LEU A 76 7.21 -26.14 -26.50
CA LEU A 76 7.49 -25.52 -27.79
C LEU A 76 7.16 -24.02 -27.79
N PHE A 77 6.07 -23.59 -27.15
CA PHE A 77 5.77 -22.18 -26.94
C PHE A 77 6.81 -21.47 -26.08
N ASN A 78 7.36 -22.13 -25.04
CA ASN A 78 8.49 -21.61 -24.27
C ASN A 78 9.80 -21.52 -25.07
N LEU A 79 9.95 -22.30 -26.15
CA LEU A 79 11.11 -22.22 -27.05
C LEU A 79 11.02 -21.02 -28.00
N VAL A 80 9.80 -20.67 -28.42
CA VAL A 80 9.54 -19.56 -29.36
C VAL A 80 9.34 -18.22 -28.63
N PHE A 81 8.84 -18.23 -27.38
CA PHE A 81 8.63 -17.05 -26.55
C PHE A 81 8.98 -17.31 -25.07
N PRO A 82 10.26 -17.55 -24.72
CA PRO A 82 10.67 -17.67 -23.32
C PRO A 82 10.37 -16.36 -22.57
N GLN A 83 9.60 -16.44 -21.49
CA GLN A 83 9.41 -15.31 -20.59
C GLN A 83 10.61 -15.26 -19.65
N ASP A 84 11.57 -14.38 -19.96
CA ASP A 84 12.71 -14.15 -19.09
C ASP A 84 12.32 -13.26 -17.90
N CYS A 85 12.87 -13.59 -16.73
CA CYS A 85 12.73 -12.76 -15.54
C CYS A 85 13.30 -11.36 -15.81
N LYS A 86 12.48 -10.33 -15.64
CA LYS A 86 12.89 -8.93 -15.88
C LYS A 86 13.89 -8.37 -14.85
N VAL A 87 14.28 -9.18 -13.85
CA VAL A 87 15.28 -8.81 -12.83
C VAL A 87 16.59 -9.57 -13.07
N CYS A 88 16.58 -10.91 -13.11
CA CYS A 88 17.79 -11.72 -13.25
C CYS A 88 18.06 -12.30 -14.64
N GLY A 89 17.13 -12.13 -15.60
CA GLY A 89 17.26 -12.64 -16.97
C GLY A 89 17.07 -14.16 -17.12
N GLN A 90 16.84 -14.91 -16.03
CA GLN A 90 16.64 -16.35 -16.10
C GLN A 90 15.25 -16.71 -16.66
N ALA A 91 15.19 -17.79 -17.44
CA ALA A 91 13.95 -18.29 -18.00
C ALA A 91 12.94 -18.70 -16.92
N ILE A 92 11.71 -18.19 -17.00
CA ILE A 92 10.63 -18.57 -16.08
C ILE A 92 9.98 -19.85 -16.59
N ARG A 93 10.15 -20.95 -15.86
CA ARG A 93 9.66 -22.28 -16.25
C ARG A 93 8.13 -22.42 -16.33
N HIS A 94 7.40 -21.55 -15.62
CA HIS A 94 5.93 -21.58 -15.56
C HIS A 94 5.36 -20.21 -15.90
N ALA A 95 4.33 -20.18 -16.74
CA ALA A 95 3.62 -18.94 -17.04
C ALA A 95 3.09 -18.32 -15.74
N ARG A 96 3.50 -17.08 -15.47
CA ARG A 96 3.09 -16.30 -14.30
C ARG A 96 2.55 -14.95 -14.75
N ARG A 97 1.64 -14.39 -13.95
CA ARG A 97 1.10 -13.03 -14.17
C ARG A 97 2.13 -11.92 -13.92
N ILE A 98 3.22 -12.25 -13.20
CA ILE A 98 4.31 -11.34 -12.90
C ILE A 98 5.54 -11.84 -13.69
N PRO A 99 6.17 -10.99 -14.53
CA PRO A 99 7.33 -11.36 -15.34
C PRO A 99 8.63 -11.37 -14.52
N VAL A 100 8.59 -11.93 -13.31
CA VAL A 100 9.70 -12.02 -12.37
C VAL A 100 9.68 -13.40 -11.73
N CYS A 101 10.84 -14.05 -11.64
CA CYS A 101 10.95 -15.36 -11.01
C CYS A 101 10.73 -15.26 -9.49
N GLU A 102 10.40 -16.39 -8.87
CA GLU A 102 10.09 -16.46 -7.44
C GLU A 102 11.28 -16.03 -6.58
N THR A 103 12.50 -16.44 -6.93
CA THR A 103 13.73 -16.05 -6.24
C THR A 103 13.90 -14.53 -6.19
N CYS A 104 13.68 -13.83 -7.30
CA CYS A 104 13.76 -12.36 -7.34
C CYS A 104 12.57 -11.69 -6.63
N LEU A 105 11.40 -12.34 -6.60
CA LEU A 105 10.24 -11.89 -5.84
C LEU A 105 10.36 -12.16 -4.33
N THR A 106 11.30 -12.98 -3.87
CA THR A 106 11.53 -13.20 -2.43
C THR A 106 12.85 -12.62 -1.95
N ALA A 107 13.74 -12.21 -2.87
CA ALA A 107 15.06 -11.66 -2.56
C ALA A 107 15.05 -10.37 -1.71
N PRO A 108 14.12 -9.41 -1.87
CA PRO A 108 14.10 -8.20 -1.05
C PRO A 108 14.01 -8.50 0.45
N ALA A 109 15.02 -8.07 1.19
CA ALA A 109 15.06 -8.19 2.65
C ALA A 109 14.39 -7.00 3.34
N PRO A 110 13.79 -7.21 4.53
CA PRO A 110 13.29 -6.13 5.34
C PRO A 110 14.43 -5.25 5.87
N LEU A 111 14.11 -4.00 6.18
CA LEU A 111 15.02 -3.02 6.75
C LEU A 111 15.41 -3.47 8.16
N ALA A 112 16.70 -3.72 8.35
CA ALA A 112 17.26 -4.17 9.63
C ALA A 112 18.31 -3.16 10.11
N ALA A 113 18.12 -2.67 11.34
CA ALA A 113 19.07 -1.86 12.08
C ALA A 113 18.71 -1.95 13.57
N ASP A 114 19.68 -1.75 14.45
CA ASP A 114 19.44 -1.77 15.89
C ASP A 114 18.79 -0.46 16.37
N TYR A 115 19.09 0.65 15.68
CA TYR A 115 18.63 1.98 16.05
C TYR A 115 17.77 2.59 14.94
N PHE A 116 16.53 2.94 15.28
CA PHE A 116 15.59 3.62 14.37
C PHE A 116 15.07 4.90 15.01
N CYS A 117 14.89 5.93 14.19
CA CYS A 117 14.08 7.08 14.61
C CYS A 117 12.63 6.64 14.85
N THR A 118 12.03 7.00 15.99
CA THR A 118 10.63 6.67 16.31
C THR A 118 9.62 7.27 15.32
N GLN A 119 9.93 8.44 14.75
CA GLN A 119 9.07 9.13 13.80
C GLN A 119 9.39 8.78 12.33
N CYS A 120 10.57 9.15 11.81
CA CYS A 120 10.88 8.90 10.40
C CYS A 120 11.37 7.49 10.09
N ARG A 121 11.61 6.64 11.10
CA ARG A 121 12.14 5.27 11.00
C ARG A 121 13.39 5.16 10.13
N THR A 122 14.17 6.23 10.04
CA THR A 122 15.50 6.18 9.44
C THR A 122 16.41 5.31 10.32
N PRO A 123 17.13 4.34 9.74
CA PRO A 123 18.08 3.51 10.47
C PRO A 123 19.37 4.27 10.79
N PHE A 124 19.98 3.97 11.93
CA PHE A 124 21.27 4.49 12.38
C PHE A 124 22.19 3.37 12.84
N LEU A 125 23.51 3.60 12.74
CA LEU A 125 24.53 2.63 13.17
C LEU A 125 24.70 2.58 14.69
N ASN A 126 24.36 3.67 15.39
CA ASN A 126 24.43 3.80 16.85
C ASN A 126 23.37 4.80 17.34
N GLU A 127 23.21 4.90 18.66
CA GLU A 127 22.21 5.75 19.32
C GLU A 127 22.55 7.25 19.30
N ALA A 128 23.82 7.62 19.12
CA ALA A 128 24.29 9.01 19.28
C ALA A 128 23.52 10.09 18.47
N PRO A 129 22.98 9.83 17.26
CA PRO A 129 22.18 10.80 16.52
C PRO A 129 20.75 11.00 17.04
N LEU A 130 20.29 10.12 17.93
CA LEU A 130 18.96 10.12 18.54
C LEU A 130 18.99 10.88 19.87
N ASP A 131 17.84 11.41 20.28
CA ASP A 131 17.65 11.92 21.64
C ASP A 131 17.13 10.82 22.59
N ASP A 132 16.84 11.19 23.83
CA ASP A 132 16.30 10.29 24.86
C ASP A 132 14.94 9.68 24.49
N HIS A 133 14.26 10.21 23.47
CA HIS A 133 13.00 9.71 22.94
C HIS A 133 13.17 8.92 21.63
N GLY A 134 14.42 8.69 21.19
CA GLY A 134 14.72 7.98 19.96
C GLY A 134 14.39 8.79 18.70
N VAL A 135 14.35 10.13 18.77
CA VAL A 135 14.03 11.01 17.63
C VAL A 135 15.31 11.58 17.04
N CYS A 136 15.47 11.50 15.71
CA CYS A 136 16.67 12.03 15.04
C CYS A 136 16.63 13.56 14.88
N GLY A 137 17.80 14.18 14.69
CA GLY A 137 17.93 15.63 14.54
C GLY A 137 17.06 16.27 13.45
N ARG A 138 16.81 15.55 12.34
CA ARG A 138 15.94 16.02 11.24
C ARG A 138 14.47 16.10 11.65
N CYS A 139 14.00 15.13 12.43
CA CYS A 139 12.64 15.15 12.96
C CYS A 139 12.48 16.27 14.00
N ARG A 140 13.47 16.43 14.89
CA ARG A 140 13.50 17.52 15.87
C ARG A 140 13.50 18.92 15.22
N SER A 141 14.16 19.08 14.08
CA SER A 141 14.25 20.37 13.37
C SER A 141 12.99 20.74 12.56
N GLY A 142 11.86 20.06 12.76
CA GLY A 142 10.58 20.46 12.16
C GLY A 142 10.15 19.67 10.92
N LEU A 143 10.65 18.45 10.72
CA LEU A 143 10.04 17.52 9.77
C LEU A 143 8.65 17.11 10.31
N THR A 144 7.63 17.89 9.95
CA THR A 144 6.26 17.79 10.49
C THR A 144 5.29 17.18 9.49
N GLY A 145 4.14 16.68 9.98
CA GLY A 145 3.03 16.23 9.13
C GLY A 145 2.78 14.71 9.10
N TYR A 146 3.45 13.94 9.96
CA TYR A 146 3.18 12.52 10.17
C TYR A 146 3.66 12.02 11.53
N ASP A 147 2.97 11.01 12.07
CA ASP A 147 3.30 10.37 13.34
C ASP A 147 4.44 9.35 13.16
N ALA A 148 4.36 8.54 12.10
CA ALA A 148 5.41 7.61 11.72
C ALA A 148 5.47 7.40 10.21
N ALA A 149 6.67 7.08 9.70
CA ALA A 149 6.90 6.69 8.31
C ALA A 149 7.51 5.29 8.26
N TYR A 150 6.95 4.39 7.45
CA TYR A 150 7.44 3.02 7.32
C TYR A 150 7.95 2.73 5.92
N SER A 151 9.01 1.92 5.84
CA SER A 151 9.58 1.41 4.59
C SER A 151 9.99 -0.05 4.77
N TYR A 152 9.75 -0.87 3.74
CA TYR A 152 10.12 -2.27 3.80
C TYR A 152 11.62 -2.51 3.82
N GLY A 153 12.41 -1.87 2.97
CA GLY A 153 13.84 -2.14 2.82
C GLY A 153 14.58 -1.00 2.12
N TYR A 154 15.90 -1.12 2.02
CA TYR A 154 16.74 -0.18 1.29
C TYR A 154 16.41 -0.18 -0.21
N TYR A 155 16.48 0.99 -0.84
CA TYR A 155 16.17 1.16 -2.26
C TYR A 155 17.33 0.67 -3.15
N GLU A 156 17.58 -0.64 -3.13
CA GLU A 156 18.71 -1.28 -3.80
C GLU A 156 18.34 -2.69 -4.29
N GLY A 157 19.23 -3.28 -5.09
CA GLY A 157 19.11 -4.64 -5.62
C GLY A 157 17.74 -4.97 -6.21
N ALA A 158 17.24 -6.17 -5.90
CA ALA A 158 15.96 -6.66 -6.41
C ALA A 158 14.78 -5.76 -6.01
N LEU A 159 14.81 -5.11 -4.84
CA LEU A 159 13.72 -4.23 -4.43
C LEU A 159 13.60 -3.01 -5.35
N LYS A 160 14.74 -2.40 -5.70
CA LYS A 160 14.80 -1.30 -6.66
C LYS A 160 14.24 -1.74 -8.00
N ASP A 161 14.67 -2.89 -8.52
CA ASP A 161 14.25 -3.37 -9.85
C ASP A 161 12.75 -3.67 -9.90
N LEU A 162 12.19 -4.30 -8.85
CA LEU A 162 10.74 -4.52 -8.72
C LEU A 162 9.97 -3.20 -8.70
N ILE A 163 10.44 -2.20 -7.93
CA ILE A 163 9.80 -0.87 -7.90
C ILE A 163 9.89 -0.18 -9.27
N HIS A 164 11.00 -0.34 -9.99
CA HIS A 164 11.16 0.19 -11.34
C HIS A 164 10.17 -0.46 -12.32
N LEU A 165 10.04 -1.79 -12.31
CA LEU A 165 9.08 -2.52 -13.13
C LEU A 165 7.64 -2.07 -12.85
N PHE A 166 7.30 -1.89 -11.57
CA PHE A 166 5.99 -1.40 -11.15
C PHE A 166 5.72 0.04 -11.61
N LYS A 167 6.70 0.95 -11.49
CA LYS A 167 6.52 2.37 -11.80
C LYS A 167 6.58 2.71 -13.28
N TYR A 168 7.40 2.00 -14.06
CA TYR A 168 7.76 2.39 -15.43
C TYR A 168 7.37 1.36 -16.48
N ALA A 169 7.47 0.07 -16.16
CA ALA A 169 7.07 -1.01 -17.08
C ALA A 169 5.59 -1.40 -16.94
N ARG A 170 4.81 -0.68 -16.11
CA ARG A 170 3.37 -0.87 -15.88
C ARG A 170 2.99 -2.30 -15.49
N VAL A 171 3.85 -2.98 -14.74
CA VAL A 171 3.55 -4.32 -14.20
C VAL A 171 2.66 -4.17 -12.98
N GLU A 172 1.37 -3.91 -13.19
CA GLU A 172 0.38 -3.65 -12.12
C GLU A 172 0.24 -4.83 -11.15
N THR A 173 0.47 -6.05 -11.62
CA THR A 173 0.47 -7.27 -10.83
C THR A 173 1.53 -7.29 -9.72
N LEU A 174 2.52 -6.40 -9.77
CA LEU A 174 3.47 -6.19 -8.66
C LEU A 174 2.88 -5.40 -7.48
N GLY A 175 1.68 -4.81 -7.62
CA GLY A 175 1.03 -4.08 -6.53
C GLY A 175 0.78 -4.95 -5.30
N GLU A 176 0.33 -6.19 -5.49
CA GLU A 176 0.07 -7.14 -4.41
C GLU A 176 1.35 -7.56 -3.64
N PRO A 177 2.43 -8.06 -4.29
CA PRO A 177 3.65 -8.43 -3.56
C PRO A 177 4.32 -7.22 -2.91
N LEU A 178 4.35 -6.05 -3.56
CA LEU A 178 4.91 -4.83 -2.95
C LEU A 178 4.06 -4.34 -1.78
N GLY A 179 2.73 -4.48 -1.86
CA GLY A 179 1.84 -4.22 -0.73
C GLY A 179 2.09 -5.17 0.44
N ALA A 180 2.33 -6.45 0.17
CA ALA A 180 2.67 -7.44 1.19
C ALA A 180 4.00 -7.13 1.90
N TYR A 181 4.99 -6.61 1.17
CA TYR A 181 6.22 -6.10 1.79
C TYR A 181 5.94 -4.95 2.74
N LEU A 182 5.14 -3.96 2.33
CA LEU A 182 4.78 -2.84 3.18
C LEU A 182 4.01 -3.28 4.43
N LEU A 183 3.14 -4.28 4.31
CA LEU A 183 2.41 -4.85 5.45
C LEU A 183 3.36 -5.43 6.52
N ARG A 184 4.49 -6.02 6.10
CA ARG A 184 5.51 -6.55 7.02
C ARG A 184 6.32 -5.43 7.71
N ALA A 185 6.32 -4.23 7.15
CA ALA A 185 7.07 -3.10 7.68
C ALA A 185 6.28 -2.27 8.71
N ILE A 186 4.94 -2.39 8.70
CA ILE A 186 4.06 -1.63 9.59
C ILE A 186 3.71 -2.43 10.85
N PRO A 187 3.54 -1.76 12.01
CA PRO A 187 3.09 -2.40 13.24
C PRO A 187 1.61 -2.79 13.12
N LEU A 188 1.32 -4.09 13.17
CA LEU A 188 -0.04 -4.62 13.04
C LEU A 188 -0.85 -4.55 14.35
N ASP A 189 -0.17 -4.28 15.46
CA ASP A 189 -0.77 -4.00 16.76
C ASP A 189 -1.39 -2.60 16.85
N GLN A 190 -1.00 -1.69 15.96
CA GLN A 190 -1.61 -0.37 15.85
C GLN A 190 -2.94 -0.43 15.10
N ARG A 191 -3.90 0.36 15.56
CA ARG A 191 -5.19 0.52 14.89
C ARG A 191 -5.11 1.63 13.85
N PHE A 192 -5.52 1.31 12.64
CA PHE A 192 -5.69 2.26 11.55
C PHE A 192 -7.19 2.40 11.24
N ASP A 193 -7.63 3.59 10.84
CA ASP A 193 -9.04 3.83 10.49
C ASP A 193 -9.29 3.75 8.97
N VAL A 194 -8.30 4.15 8.17
CA VAL A 194 -8.41 4.27 6.72
C VAL A 194 -7.03 4.24 6.06
N VAL A 195 -6.94 3.66 4.86
CA VAL A 195 -5.77 3.79 4.00
C VAL A 195 -6.06 4.80 2.90
N VAL A 196 -5.26 5.85 2.80
CA VAL A 196 -5.44 6.90 1.78
C VAL A 196 -4.27 6.88 0.79
N PRO A 197 -4.48 6.48 -0.48
CA PRO A 197 -3.43 6.54 -1.49
C PRO A 197 -3.16 7.99 -1.88
N VAL A 198 -1.88 8.35 -1.98
CA VAL A 198 -1.50 9.68 -2.44
C VAL A 198 -1.89 9.85 -3.93
N PRO A 199 -2.65 10.90 -4.29
CA PRO A 199 -3.09 11.11 -5.67
C PRO A 199 -1.92 11.46 -6.60
N LEU A 200 -1.91 10.85 -7.79
CA LEU A 200 -1.06 11.32 -8.89
C LEU A 200 -1.66 12.58 -9.52
N HIS A 201 -0.77 13.44 -10.03
CA HIS A 201 -1.15 14.57 -10.87
C HIS A 201 -1.93 14.08 -12.11
N TRP A 202 -3.00 14.79 -12.49
CA TRP A 202 -3.94 14.38 -13.54
C TRP A 202 -3.26 14.00 -14.87
N ARG A 203 -2.28 14.79 -15.34
CA ARG A 203 -1.47 14.47 -16.53
C ARG A 203 -0.80 13.09 -16.45
N ARG A 204 -0.23 12.75 -15.29
CA ARG A 204 0.43 11.45 -15.06
C ARG A 204 -0.60 10.32 -14.96
N ARG A 205 -1.78 10.59 -14.38
CA ARG A 205 -2.89 9.63 -14.35
C ARG A 205 -3.39 9.31 -15.76
N LEU A 206 -3.58 10.32 -16.60
CA LEU A 206 -4.03 10.16 -17.99
C LEU A 206 -3.04 9.33 -18.82
N TRP A 207 -1.74 9.61 -18.69
CA TRP A 207 -0.69 8.88 -19.40
C TRP A 207 -0.58 7.41 -18.96
N ARG A 208 -0.75 7.14 -17.67
CA ARG A 208 -0.46 5.82 -17.07
C ARG A 208 -1.70 4.94 -16.91
N GLY A 209 -2.91 5.51 -16.93
CA GLY A 209 -4.19 4.80 -16.78
C GLY A 209 -4.60 4.51 -15.33
N PHE A 210 -3.64 4.30 -14.42
CA PHE A 210 -3.91 3.89 -13.03
C PHE A 210 -3.06 4.65 -12.00
N ASN A 211 -3.53 4.66 -10.74
CA ASN A 211 -2.79 5.19 -9.60
C ASN A 211 -1.96 4.08 -8.93
N GLN A 212 -0.63 4.13 -9.04
CA GLN A 212 0.26 3.15 -8.40
C GLN A 212 0.08 3.09 -6.88
N ALA A 213 -0.17 4.22 -6.22
CA ALA A 213 -0.41 4.24 -4.79
C ALA A 213 -1.72 3.52 -4.44
N GLU A 214 -2.73 3.60 -5.30
CA GLU A 214 -4.00 2.89 -5.10
C GLU A 214 -3.82 1.36 -5.24
N LEU A 215 -3.00 0.91 -6.19
CA LEU A 215 -2.66 -0.50 -6.36
C LEU A 215 -1.93 -1.10 -5.14
N LEU A 216 -1.17 -0.28 -4.40
CA LEU A 216 -0.56 -0.69 -3.12
C LEU A 216 -1.53 -0.57 -1.94
N ALA A 217 -2.38 0.46 -1.95
CA ALA A 217 -3.32 0.74 -0.88
C ALA A 217 -4.40 -0.34 -0.73
N ARG A 218 -4.91 -0.87 -1.85
CA ARG A 218 -5.96 -1.91 -1.85
C ARG A 218 -5.56 -3.17 -1.06
N PRO A 219 -4.43 -3.86 -1.35
CA PRO A 219 -4.04 -5.04 -0.60
C PRO A 219 -3.72 -4.72 0.87
N LEU A 220 -3.15 -3.54 1.17
CA LEU A 220 -2.91 -3.08 2.53
C LEU A 220 -4.22 -2.92 3.32
N ALA A 221 -5.18 -2.17 2.77
CA ALA A 221 -6.46 -1.89 3.39
C ALA A 221 -7.26 -3.18 3.63
N HIS A 222 -7.26 -4.10 2.66
CA HIS A 222 -7.87 -5.42 2.80
C HIS A 222 -7.27 -6.21 3.96
N ARG A 223 -5.93 -6.21 4.11
CA ARG A 223 -5.23 -6.94 5.17
C ARG A 223 -5.39 -6.30 6.54
N LEU A 224 -5.49 -4.97 6.60
CA LEU A 224 -5.73 -4.22 7.83
C LEU A 224 -7.21 -4.20 8.23
N GLY A 225 -8.13 -4.63 7.35
CA GLY A 225 -9.56 -4.61 7.62
C GLY A 225 -10.19 -3.22 7.62
N VAL A 226 -9.60 -2.27 6.86
CA VAL A 226 -10.02 -0.87 6.81
C VAL A 226 -10.38 -0.45 5.39
N PRO A 227 -11.21 0.59 5.19
CA PRO A 227 -11.52 1.08 3.85
C PRO A 227 -10.32 1.80 3.20
N VAL A 228 -10.33 1.84 1.87
CA VAL A 228 -9.50 2.78 1.10
C VAL A 228 -10.27 4.09 0.94
N GLY A 229 -9.74 5.20 1.43
CA GLY A 229 -10.39 6.52 1.39
C GLY A 229 -9.76 7.46 0.37
N ALA A 230 -10.54 8.42 -0.13
CA ALA A 230 -10.08 9.49 -1.03
C ALA A 230 -10.02 10.84 -0.27
N ALA A 231 -9.17 10.93 0.76
CA ALA A 231 -9.07 12.13 1.59
C ALA A 231 -8.05 13.17 1.08
N LEU A 232 -7.23 12.80 0.09
CA LEU A 232 -6.19 13.66 -0.47
C LEU A 232 -6.54 14.04 -1.90
N GLU A 233 -6.53 15.34 -2.18
CA GLU A 233 -6.63 15.89 -3.53
C GLU A 233 -5.35 16.62 -3.89
N ARG A 234 -4.86 16.39 -5.11
CA ARG A 234 -3.76 17.16 -5.67
C ARG A 234 -4.33 18.19 -6.62
N ARG A 235 -4.35 19.46 -6.18
CA ARG A 235 -4.67 20.62 -7.00
C ARG A 235 -3.54 20.91 -7.99
#